data_AF-A0A182F3I6-F1
#
_entry.id   AF-A0A182F3I6-F1
#
_cell.length_a   1.000
_cell.length_b   1.000
_cell.length_c   1.000
_cell.angle_alpha   90.00
_cell.angle_beta   90.00
_cell.angle_gamma   90.00
#
_symmetry.space_group_name_H-M   'P 1'
#
loop_
_entity.id
_entity.type
_entity.pdbx_description
1 polymer ?
#
loop_
_entity_poly.entity_id
_entity_poly.type
_entity_poly.pdbx_seq_one_letter_code
_entity_poly.pdbx_strand_id
1 'polypeptide(L)' 'MEKVEMTTSYLLIQRAWTTDTSKYVCSPSNGDPMTINVHTLNGELPAGMEFSAWP' A
#
# COMPACT_ATOMS: atom_id res chain seq x y z
N MET A 1 -27.56 -24.52 3.61
CA MET A 1 -26.62 -23.43 3.28
C MET A 1 -25.27 -23.81 3.86
N GLU A 2 -24.30 -24.06 2.99
CA GLU A 2 -22.92 -24.32 3.40
C GLU A 2 -22.31 -22.98 3.83
N LYS A 3 -21.84 -22.90 5.08
CA LYS A 3 -21.10 -21.73 5.55
C LYS A 3 -19.75 -21.78 4.85
N VAL A 4 -19.57 -21.00 3.78
CA VAL A 4 -18.26 -20.81 3.17
C VAL A 4 -17.35 -20.26 4.27
N GLU A 5 -16.28 -21.01 4.57
CA GLU A 5 -15.31 -20.62 5.57
C GLU A 5 -14.54 -19.41 5.05
N MET A 6 -14.88 -18.22 5.55
CA MET A 6 -14.21 -16.98 5.17
C MET A 6 -12.88 -16.90 5.91
N THR A 7 -11.79 -16.91 5.16
CA THR A 7 -10.44 -16.68 5.68
C THR A 7 -9.96 -15.31 5.21
N THR A 8 -9.35 -14.54 6.11
CA THR A 8 -8.85 -13.19 5.81
C THR A 8 -7.34 -13.16 5.92
N SER A 9 -6.65 -12.80 4.84
CA SER A 9 -5.21 -12.57 4.83
C SER A 9 -4.90 -11.08 5.01
N TYR A 10 -3.91 -10.76 5.84
CA TYR A 10 -3.45 -9.39 6.07
C TYR A 10 -2.00 -9.25 5.61
N LEU A 11 -1.71 -8.17 4.88
CA LEU A 11 -0.35 -7.75 4.53
C LEU A 11 -0.04 -6.44 5.26
N LEU A 12 1.04 -6.43 6.05
CA LEU A 12 1.53 -5.25 6.75
C LEU A 12 2.92 -4.87 6.22
N ILE A 13 3.02 -3.68 5.63
CA ILE A 13 4.28 -3.10 5.17
C ILE A 13 4.67 -2.01 6.17
N GLN A 14 5.75 -2.21 6.91
CA GLN A 14 6.24 -1.24 7.89
C GLN A 14 7.43 -0.48 7.32
N ARG A 15 7.51 0.82 7.63
CA ARG A 15 8.56 1.73 7.11
C ARG A 15 8.62 1.70 5.57
N ALA A 16 7.45 1.80 4.94
CA ALA A 16 7.33 1.75 3.49
C ALA A 16 8.20 2.84 2.84
N TRP A 17 8.91 2.47 1.79
CA TRP A 17 9.72 3.36 0.96
C TRP A 17 9.10 3.51 -0.43
N THR A 18 9.58 4.46 -1.23
CA THR A 18 9.09 4.67 -2.60
C THR A 18 9.27 3.43 -3.48
N THR A 19 10.24 2.57 -3.17
CA THR A 19 10.49 1.28 -3.84
C THR A 19 9.43 0.22 -3.55
N ASP A 20 8.62 0.39 -2.50
CA ASP A 20 7.50 -0.49 -2.20
C ASP A 20 6.27 -0.16 -3.07
N THR A 21 6.35 0.89 -3.90
CA THR A 21 5.32 1.18 -4.90
C THR A 21 5.26 0.05 -5.91
N SER A 22 4.21 -0.75 -5.84
CA SER A 22 4.03 -1.90 -6.71
C SER A 22 2.59 -2.40 -6.74
N LYS A 23 2.37 -3.42 -7.57
CA LYS A 23 1.10 -4.13 -7.71
C LYS A 23 1.10 -5.36 -6.80
N TYR A 24 0.35 -5.31 -5.72
CA TYR A 24 0.21 -6.42 -4.78
C TYR A 24 -0.96 -7.30 -5.19
N VAL A 25 -0.76 -8.62 -5.17
CA VAL A 25 -1.77 -9.60 -5.57
C VAL A 25 -2.03 -10.53 -4.38
N CYS A 26 -3.29 -10.64 -3.98
CA CYS A 26 -3.77 -11.66 -3.07
C CYS A 26 -4.24 -12.86 -3.90
N SER A 27 -3.60 -14.01 -3.74
CA SER A 27 -3.95 -15.25 -4.45
C SER A 27 -4.41 -16.30 -3.43
N PRO A 28 -5.72 -16.40 -3.13
CA PRO A 28 -6.24 -17.40 -2.22
C PRO A 28 -6.08 -18.81 -2.82
N SER A 29 -5.96 -19.83 -1.97
CA SER A 29 -5.83 -21.23 -2.41
C SER A 29 -7.09 -21.78 -3.07
N ASN A 30 -8.25 -21.19 -2.76
CA ASN A 30 -9.54 -21.60 -3.28
C ASN A 30 -10.39 -20.34 -3.56
N GLY A 31 -10.15 -19.70 -4.70
CA GLY A 31 -10.87 -18.50 -5.14
C GLY A 31 -10.09 -17.71 -6.18
N ASP A 32 -10.70 -16.62 -6.66
CA ASP A 32 -10.07 -15.73 -7.64
C ASP A 32 -9.03 -14.80 -6.99
N PRO A 33 -7.91 -14.53 -7.67
CA PRO A 33 -6.91 -13.58 -7.19
C PRO A 33 -7.42 -12.15 -7.27
N MET A 34 -7.09 -11.35 -6.25
CA MET A 34 -7.44 -9.93 -6.17
C MET A 34 -6.16 -9.09 -6.27
N THR A 35 -6.22 -7.99 -7.04
CA THR A 35 -5.06 -7.12 -7.27
C THR A 35 -5.30 -5.72 -6.72
N ILE A 36 -4.30 -5.15 -6.05
CA ILE A 36 -4.29 -3.77 -5.57
C ILE A 36 -3.02 -3.06 -6.03
N ASN A 37 -3.13 -1.78 -6.38
CA ASN A 37 -1.98 -0.93 -6.70
C ASN A 37 -1.67 -0.09 -5.46
N VAL A 38 -0.43 -0.15 -4.98
CA VAL A 38 0.03 0.63 -3.83
C VAL A 38 1.06 1.63 -4.32
N HIS A 39 0.84 2.90 -4.00
CA HIS A 39 1.77 3.98 -4.29
C HIS A 39 2.23 4.59 -2.96
N THR A 40 3.51 4.40 -2.64
CA THR A 40 4.13 4.99 -1.47
C THR A 40 4.71 6.34 -1.85
N LEU A 41 4.23 7.39 -1.21
CA LEU A 41 4.71 8.75 -1.41
C LEU A 41 5.67 9.09 -0.28
N ASN A 42 6.86 9.57 -0.62
CA ASN A 42 7.66 10.30 0.35
C ASN A 42 6.90 11.58 0.68
N GLY A 43 6.78 11.90 1.98
CA GLY A 43 6.24 13.18 2.40
C GLY A 43 7.14 14.28 1.85
N GLU A 44 6.80 14.81 0.69
CA GLU A 44 7.43 16.03 0.20
C GLU A 44 7.13 17.11 1.23
N LEU A 45 8.16 17.88 1.62
CA LEU A 45 7.93 19.22 2.15
C LEU A 45 6.90 19.87 1.22
N PRO A 46 5.81 20.47 1.74
CA PRO A 46 4.70 20.91 0.91
C PRO A 46 5.25 21.66 -0.30
N ALA A 47 4.93 21.18 -1.51
CA ALA A 47 5.39 21.76 -2.76
C ALA A 47 4.96 23.24 -2.77
N GLY A 48 5.88 24.13 -2.42
CA GLY A 48 5.56 25.52 -2.09
C GLY A 48 6.18 26.08 -0.81
N MET A 49 6.93 25.29 -0.01
CA MET A 49 7.79 25.86 1.03
C MET A 49 9.01 26.51 0.36
N GLU A 50 8.81 27.73 -0.13
CA GLU A 50 9.90 28.67 -0.40
C GLU A 50 10.67 28.81 0.92
N PHE A 51 11.89 28.27 0.97
CA PHE A 51 12.87 28.67 1.97
C PHE A 51 13.25 30.13 1.67
N SER A 52 12.33 31.06 1.92
CA SER A 52 12.70 32.47 2.07
C SER A 52 13.58 32.49 3.29
N ALA A 53 14.89 32.44 3.04
CA ALA A 53 15.96 32.44 3.99
C ALA A 53 15.63 33.35 5.17
N TRP A 54 15.48 32.77 6.35
CA TRP A 54 15.52 33.53 7.58
C TRP A 54 16.99 33.75 7.97
N PRO A 55 17.35 34.97 8.40
CA PRO A 55 18.73 35.44 8.57
C PRO A 55 19.51 34.73 9.68
#